data_AF-A0ABD3W548-F1
#
_entry.id   AF-A0ABD3W548-F1
#
_cell.length_a   1.000
_cell.length_b   1.000
_cell.length_c   1.000
_cell.angle_alpha   90.00
_cell.angle_beta   90.00
_cell.angle_gamma   90.00
#
_symmetry.space_group_name_H-M   'P 1'
#
loop_
_entity.id
_entity.type
_entity.pdbx_description
1 polymer ?
#
loop_
_entity_poly.entity_id
_entity_poly.type
_entity_poly.pdbx_seq_one_letter_code
_entity_poly.pdbx_strand_id
1 'polypeptide(L)'
;MHHLLQLSALLCAVLLQGAICDTLDDPCQIMPQGPPDAHTTIDVQADPTCHNGTFWWNYPRGFIRLHFQHKTSPYFLVCLKDYLGGSIFKLYDVTSDMKHAMPSVTPDSSKEVCTNAHHFGIVILFEASGSMKYMGEVAYRIQPIYPV
;
A
#
# COMPACT_ATOMS: atom_id res chain seq x y z
N MET A 1 19.31 38.25 18.01
CA MET A 1 19.78 37.24 17.02
C MET A 1 18.60 36.41 16.53
N HIS A 2 17.67 37.00 15.78
CA HIS A 2 16.42 36.36 15.34
C HIS A 2 16.02 36.80 13.92
N HIS A 3 16.86 36.58 12.90
CA HIS A 3 16.52 37.01 11.52
C HIS A 3 17.06 36.12 10.38
N LEU A 4 17.28 34.81 10.59
CA LEU A 4 17.90 33.97 9.54
C LEU A 4 17.24 32.60 9.27
N LEU A 5 15.96 32.41 9.62
CA LEU A 5 15.24 31.14 9.37
C LEU A 5 13.94 31.26 8.56
N GLN A 6 13.57 32.44 8.05
CA GLN A 6 12.33 32.65 7.28
C GLN A 6 12.55 32.87 5.77
N LEU A 7 13.73 32.58 5.23
CA LEU A 7 14.06 32.83 3.83
C LEU A 7 13.94 31.60 2.90
N SER A 8 13.65 30.40 3.41
CA SER A 8 13.48 29.21 2.55
C SER A 8 12.03 28.97 2.09
N ALA A 9 11.03 29.56 2.75
CA ALA A 9 9.61 29.34 2.41
C ALA A 9 9.05 30.32 1.36
N LEU A 10 9.73 31.44 1.09
CA LEU A 10 9.22 32.47 0.18
C LEU A 10 9.72 32.38 -1.27
N LEU A 11 10.51 31.35 -1.63
CA LEU A 11 11.05 31.19 -2.98
C LEU A 11 10.21 30.32 -3.93
N CYS A 12 9.21 29.52 -3.48
CA CYS A 12 8.32 28.78 -4.41
C CYS A 12 7.15 29.66 -4.96
N ALA A 13 7.07 30.97 -4.63
CA ALA A 13 5.86 31.77 -4.90
C ALA A 13 5.94 32.82 -6.03
N VAL A 14 7.09 33.14 -6.62
CA VAL A 14 7.21 34.39 -7.43
C VAL A 14 7.61 34.18 -8.90
N LEU A 15 7.78 32.96 -9.40
CA LEU A 15 8.05 32.77 -10.84
C LEU A 15 7.08 31.77 -11.47
N LEU A 16 6.07 32.36 -12.14
CA LEU A 16 5.35 31.89 -13.31
C LEU A 16 5.36 30.38 -13.63
N GLN A 17 4.14 29.85 -13.69
CA GLN A 17 3.66 28.83 -14.63
C GLN A 17 4.12 27.39 -14.38
N GLY A 18 3.24 26.64 -13.72
CA GLY A 18 2.99 25.23 -14.08
C GLY A 18 3.85 24.16 -13.41
N ALA A 19 4.74 24.51 -12.49
CA ALA A 19 5.35 23.53 -11.61
C ALA A 19 4.50 23.41 -10.35
N ILE A 20 3.62 22.41 -10.33
CA ILE A 20 3.16 21.80 -9.08
C ILE A 20 4.46 21.51 -8.31
N CYS A 21 4.70 22.26 -7.24
CA CYS A 21 5.74 21.99 -6.26
C CYS A 21 5.27 20.61 -5.71
N ASP A 22 5.67 19.50 -6.34
CA ASP A 22 5.46 18.11 -5.90
C ASP A 22 6.23 17.97 -4.60
N THR A 23 5.62 18.49 -3.54
CA THR A 23 6.14 18.35 -2.21
C THR A 23 5.94 16.90 -1.82
N LEU A 24 7.07 16.19 -1.73
CA LEU A 24 7.28 15.01 -0.90
C LEU A 24 6.76 13.70 -1.51
N ASP A 25 7.68 12.95 -2.14
CA ASP A 25 7.64 11.49 -2.26
C ASP A 25 7.65 10.85 -0.84
N ASP A 26 6.62 11.12 -0.02
CA ASP A 26 6.34 10.30 1.14
C ASP A 26 5.27 9.28 0.70
N PRO A 27 5.67 8.03 0.38
CA PRO A 27 4.74 7.02 -0.08
C PRO A 27 3.68 6.79 1.01
N CYS A 28 2.41 6.63 0.64
CA CYS A 28 1.37 6.53 1.65
C CYS A 28 1.58 5.31 2.54
N GLN A 29 1.61 5.54 3.85
CA GLN A 29 1.86 4.49 4.82
C GLN A 29 0.57 3.99 5.43
N ILE A 30 0.41 2.67 5.44
CA ILE A 30 -0.72 1.99 6.04
C ILE A 30 -0.20 1.19 7.22
N MET A 31 -0.54 1.65 8.42
CA MET A 31 -0.31 0.94 9.68
C MET A 31 -1.65 0.52 10.29
N PRO A 32 -2.05 -0.74 10.10
CA PRO A 32 -3.20 -1.27 10.82
C PRO A 32 -2.95 -1.19 12.32
N GLN A 33 -3.95 -0.75 13.07
CA GLN A 33 -3.96 -0.91 14.51
C GLN A 33 -4.46 -2.32 14.83
N GLY A 34 -3.59 -3.19 15.35
CA GLY A 34 -3.90 -4.57 15.78
C GLY A 34 -3.06 -5.66 15.09
N PRO A 35 -3.08 -6.94 15.54
CA PRO A 35 -4.06 -7.51 16.46
C PRO A 35 -3.46 -8.27 17.66
N PRO A 36 -4.16 -8.30 18.80
CA PRO A 36 -3.82 -9.18 19.90
C PRO A 36 -4.33 -10.62 19.73
N ASP A 37 -5.24 -10.92 18.80
CA ASP A 37 -5.83 -12.25 18.58
C ASP A 37 -5.62 -12.81 17.15
N ALA A 38 -5.70 -14.13 17.01
CA ALA A 38 -5.43 -14.84 15.75
C ALA A 38 -6.68 -15.15 14.90
N HIS A 39 -7.87 -14.76 15.36
CA HIS A 39 -9.15 -15.12 14.73
C HIS A 39 -9.92 -13.93 14.17
N THR A 40 -9.49 -12.71 14.50
CA THR A 40 -10.08 -11.48 14.03
C THR A 40 -9.49 -11.08 12.67
N THR A 41 -10.35 -10.53 11.82
CA THR A 41 -9.98 -9.86 10.58
C THR A 41 -10.12 -8.35 10.79
N ILE A 42 -9.11 -7.59 10.40
CA ILE A 42 -9.16 -6.12 10.40
C ILE A 42 -9.26 -5.65 8.95
N ASP A 43 -10.24 -4.80 8.65
CA ASP A 43 -10.38 -4.16 7.35
C ASP A 43 -9.69 -2.79 7.37
N VAL A 44 -8.83 -2.55 6.37
CA VAL A 44 -8.09 -1.29 6.21
C VAL A 44 -8.23 -0.82 4.77
N GLN A 45 -8.34 0.48 4.57
CA GLN A 45 -8.50 1.08 3.25
C GLN A 45 -7.22 1.82 2.86
N ALA A 46 -6.69 1.53 1.66
CA ALA A 46 -5.68 2.36 1.04
C ALA A 46 -6.31 3.64 0.49
N ASP A 47 -5.62 4.77 0.63
CA ASP A 47 -6.09 6.05 0.08
C ASP A 47 -6.24 5.93 -1.45
N PRO A 48 -7.43 6.18 -2.03
CA PRO A 48 -7.68 6.01 -3.46
C PRO A 48 -6.93 7.01 -4.35
N THR A 49 -6.32 8.04 -3.75
CA THR A 49 -5.46 9.01 -4.43
C THR A 49 -3.99 8.61 -4.42
N CYS A 50 -3.65 7.57 -3.66
CA CYS A 50 -2.29 7.12 -3.50
C CYS A 50 -1.90 6.05 -4.52
N HIS A 51 -0.89 6.37 -5.33
CA HIS A 51 -0.39 5.45 -6.36
C HIS A 51 0.76 4.57 -5.88
N ASN A 52 1.51 4.98 -4.85
CA ASN A 52 2.62 4.22 -4.28
C ASN A 52 2.59 4.34 -2.76
N GLY A 53 2.74 3.23 -2.06
CA GLY A 53 2.70 3.23 -0.61
C GLY A 53 3.37 2.02 0.00
N THR A 54 3.39 1.98 1.32
CA THR A 54 3.81 0.81 2.08
C THR A 54 2.72 0.39 3.06
N PHE A 55 2.60 -0.92 3.23
CA PHE A 55 1.80 -1.56 4.24
C PHE A 55 2.77 -2.27 5.18
N TRP A 56 2.81 -1.86 6.45
CA TRP A 56 3.61 -2.54 7.47
C TRP A 56 2.74 -3.03 8.61
N TRP A 57 3.16 -4.14 9.20
CA TRP A 57 2.40 -4.81 10.24
C TRP A 57 3.32 -5.34 11.33
N ASN A 58 3.24 -4.70 12.50
CA ASN A 58 4.00 -5.10 13.68
C ASN A 58 3.29 -6.23 14.42
N TYR A 59 4.06 -7.24 14.83
CA TYR A 59 3.60 -8.45 15.52
C TYR A 59 2.39 -9.11 14.84
N PRO A 60 2.50 -9.44 13.54
CA PRO A 60 1.36 -9.87 12.74
C PRO A 60 0.74 -11.16 13.29
N ARG A 61 -0.58 -11.15 13.47
CA ARG A 61 -1.42 -12.26 13.92
C ARG A 61 -2.77 -12.21 13.20
N GLY A 62 -3.44 -13.34 12.99
CA GLY A 62 -4.75 -13.34 12.33
C GLY A 62 -4.71 -12.79 10.90
N PHE A 63 -5.65 -11.90 10.56
CA PHE A 63 -5.90 -11.49 9.18
C PHE A 63 -6.11 -9.99 9.02
N ILE A 64 -5.64 -9.44 7.90
CA ILE A 64 -5.94 -8.08 7.46
C ILE A 64 -6.49 -8.09 6.05
N ARG A 65 -7.62 -7.43 5.83
CA ARG A 65 -8.14 -7.14 4.50
C ARG A 65 -7.76 -5.72 4.13
N LEU A 66 -6.90 -5.59 3.13
CA LEU A 66 -6.52 -4.31 2.58
C LEU A 66 -7.33 -4.04 1.32
N HIS A 67 -8.17 -3.01 1.40
CA HIS A 67 -9.05 -2.56 0.33
C HIS A 67 -8.33 -1.50 -0.48
N PHE A 68 -8.25 -1.72 -1.79
CA PHE A 68 -7.69 -0.79 -2.75
C PHE A 68 -8.80 -0.28 -3.67
N GLN A 69 -8.75 1.01 -3.94
CA GLN A 69 -9.62 1.70 -4.89
C GLN A 69 -8.75 2.69 -5.66
N HIS A 70 -9.19 3.09 -6.84
CA HIS A 70 -8.53 4.12 -7.62
C HIS A 70 -9.52 5.25 -7.89
N LYS A 71 -9.15 6.49 -7.51
CA LYS A 71 -10.05 7.65 -7.53
C LYS A 71 -10.78 7.85 -8.87
N THR A 72 -10.09 7.63 -9.98
CA THR A 72 -10.55 8.03 -11.32
C THR A 72 -10.72 6.88 -12.30
N SER A 73 -10.38 5.63 -11.93
CA SER A 73 -10.42 4.51 -12.87
C SER A 73 -11.05 3.27 -12.22
N PRO A 74 -12.12 2.70 -12.81
CA PRO A 74 -12.64 1.39 -12.39
C PRO A 74 -11.69 0.23 -12.68
N TYR A 75 -10.77 0.44 -13.62
CA TYR A 75 -9.82 -0.57 -14.10
C TYR A 75 -8.42 -0.15 -13.66
N PHE A 76 -7.86 -0.90 -12.73
CA PHE A 76 -6.52 -0.68 -12.22
C PHE A 76 -5.93 -2.01 -11.78
N LEU A 77 -4.61 -2.04 -11.61
CA LEU A 77 -3.87 -3.14 -11.03
C LEU A 77 -3.23 -2.69 -9.73
N VAL A 78 -3.11 -3.62 -8.79
CA VAL A 78 -2.32 -3.46 -7.57
C VAL A 78 -1.16 -4.44 -7.65
N CYS A 79 0.06 -3.91 -7.64
CA CYS A 79 1.28 -4.70 -7.53
C CYS A 79 1.84 -4.60 -6.12
N LEU A 80 2.23 -5.74 -5.57
CA LEU A 80 2.84 -5.88 -4.26
C LEU A 80 4.29 -6.35 -4.38
N LYS A 81 5.15 -5.84 -3.51
CA LYS A 81 6.57 -6.18 -3.47
C LYS A 81 7.06 -6.29 -2.03
N ASP A 82 7.94 -7.24 -1.77
CA ASP A 82 8.59 -7.35 -0.47
C ASP A 82 9.45 -6.10 -0.23
N TYR A 83 9.22 -5.44 0.90
CA TYR A 83 10.05 -4.31 1.33
C TYR A 83 10.91 -4.71 2.53
N LEU A 84 10.27 -5.26 3.58
CA LEU A 84 10.96 -5.76 4.75
C LEU A 84 10.21 -6.96 5.34
N GLY A 85 10.56 -8.17 4.90
CA GLY A 85 10.01 -9.39 5.48
C GLY A 85 8.51 -9.57 5.22
N GLY A 86 7.96 -8.97 4.18
CA GLY A 86 6.60 -9.21 3.68
C GLY A 86 6.35 -10.65 3.23
N SER A 87 7.40 -11.42 2.91
CA SER A 87 7.33 -12.87 2.63
C SER A 87 6.74 -13.71 3.78
N ILE A 88 6.57 -13.14 4.97
CA ILE A 88 5.89 -13.78 6.11
C ILE A 88 4.36 -13.80 5.94
N PHE A 89 3.79 -13.07 4.98
CA PHE A 89 2.36 -13.02 4.74
C PHE A 89 1.96 -14.03 3.66
N LYS A 90 0.86 -14.74 3.90
CA LYS A 90 0.13 -15.40 2.82
C LYS A 90 -0.87 -14.41 2.25
N LEU A 91 -0.91 -14.31 0.93
CA LEU A 91 -1.71 -13.33 0.22
C LEU A 91 -2.86 -14.03 -0.48
N TYR A 92 -4.06 -13.44 -0.39
CA TYR A 92 -5.22 -13.92 -1.11
C TYR A 92 -5.98 -12.75 -1.72
N ASP A 93 -6.42 -12.91 -2.96
CA ASP A 93 -7.44 -12.05 -3.54
C ASP A 93 -8.81 -12.52 -3.03
N VAL A 94 -9.51 -11.62 -2.35
CA VAL A 94 -10.85 -11.83 -1.79
C VAL A 94 -11.82 -10.76 -2.29
N THR A 95 -11.54 -10.19 -3.46
CA THR A 95 -12.41 -9.18 -4.10
C THR A 95 -13.77 -9.77 -4.47
N SER A 96 -13.79 -11.06 -4.82
CA SER A 96 -15.02 -11.83 -5.05
C SER A 96 -15.37 -12.69 -3.84
N ASP A 97 -16.53 -13.35 -3.87
CA ASP A 97 -16.96 -14.29 -2.83
C ASP A 97 -16.01 -15.50 -2.63
N MET A 98 -15.06 -15.71 -3.55
CA MET A 98 -14.06 -16.77 -3.49
C MET A 98 -12.69 -16.25 -3.06
N LYS A 99 -12.04 -16.98 -2.14
CA LYS A 99 -10.66 -16.75 -1.71
C LYS A 99 -9.68 -17.39 -2.70
N HIS A 100 -8.98 -16.57 -3.48
CA HIS A 100 -7.97 -17.01 -4.43
C HIS A 100 -6.56 -16.78 -3.89
N ALA A 101 -5.74 -17.83 -3.80
CA ALA A 101 -4.35 -17.69 -3.36
C ALA A 101 -3.53 -16.89 -4.38
N MET A 102 -2.82 -15.87 -3.90
CA MET A 102 -1.86 -15.11 -4.70
C MET A 102 -0.45 -15.69 -4.52
N PRO A 103 0.45 -15.50 -5.49
CA PRO A 103 1.86 -15.76 -5.29
C PRO A 103 2.39 -14.99 -4.07
N SER A 104 3.30 -15.61 -3.32
CA SER A 104 4.00 -14.92 -2.23
C SER A 104 4.89 -13.82 -2.76
N VAL A 105 4.93 -12.68 -2.07
CA VAL A 105 6.00 -11.70 -2.27
C VAL A 105 7.32 -12.32 -1.78
N THR A 106 8.38 -12.14 -2.56
CA THR A 106 9.71 -12.69 -2.23
C THR A 106 10.70 -11.57 -1.96
N PRO A 107 11.74 -11.80 -1.13
CA PRO A 107 12.78 -10.81 -0.85
C PRO A 107 13.58 -10.33 -2.08
N ASP A 108 13.43 -11.03 -3.22
CA ASP A 108 13.88 -10.53 -4.51
C ASP A 108 13.08 -9.28 -4.90
N SER A 109 13.67 -8.12 -4.59
CA SER A 109 13.09 -6.81 -4.83
C SER A 109 12.86 -6.49 -6.32
N SER A 110 13.28 -7.34 -7.25
CA SER A 110 12.96 -7.16 -8.67
C SER A 110 11.58 -7.70 -9.05
N LYS A 111 10.92 -8.48 -8.17
CA LYS A 111 9.66 -9.17 -8.49
C LYS A 111 8.48 -8.55 -7.77
N GLU A 112 7.46 -8.25 -8.55
CA GLU A 112 6.16 -7.79 -8.07
C GLU A 112 5.10 -8.87 -8.31
N VAL A 113 4.15 -8.98 -7.39
CA VAL A 113 2.95 -9.80 -7.53
C VAL A 113 1.79 -8.87 -7.77
N CYS A 114 1.15 -8.98 -8.93
CA CYS A 114 0.08 -8.06 -9.33
C CYS A 114 -1.27 -8.76 -9.42
N THR A 115 -2.33 -8.07 -9.02
CA THR A 115 -3.72 -8.48 -9.26
C THR A 115 -4.50 -7.33 -9.91
N ASN A 116 -5.53 -7.67 -10.69
CA ASN A 116 -6.35 -6.72 -11.44
C ASN A 116 -7.66 -6.45 -10.69
N ALA A 117 -8.17 -5.23 -10.82
CA ALA A 117 -9.45 -4.86 -10.23
C ALA A 117 -10.61 -5.57 -10.92
N HIS A 118 -11.49 -6.14 -10.11
CA HIS A 118 -12.77 -6.67 -10.53
C HIS A 118 -13.86 -5.72 -10.05
N HIS A 119 -14.36 -4.86 -10.96
CA HIS A 119 -15.43 -3.88 -10.67
C HIS A 119 -15.09 -2.87 -9.56
N PHE A 120 -14.27 -1.86 -9.86
CA PHE A 120 -13.98 -0.68 -9.00
C PHE A 120 -13.16 -0.93 -7.72
N GLY A 121 -12.75 -2.16 -7.43
CA GLY A 121 -11.98 -2.46 -6.22
C GLY A 121 -11.09 -3.69 -6.34
N ILE A 122 -10.15 -3.79 -5.41
CA ILE A 122 -9.36 -4.98 -5.09
C ILE A 122 -9.37 -5.12 -3.57
N VAL A 123 -9.62 -6.32 -3.05
CA VAL A 123 -9.46 -6.63 -1.63
C VAL A 123 -8.43 -7.74 -1.47
N ILE A 124 -7.29 -7.42 -0.87
CA ILE A 124 -6.22 -8.40 -0.62
C ILE A 124 -6.22 -8.76 0.87
N LEU A 125 -6.38 -10.04 1.15
CA LEU A 125 -6.25 -10.60 2.50
C LEU A 125 -4.79 -10.97 2.76
N PHE A 126 -4.20 -10.31 3.74
CA PHE A 126 -2.93 -10.65 4.36
C PHE A 126 -3.18 -11.56 5.56
N GLU A 127 -2.73 -12.80 5.48
CA GLU A 127 -2.75 -13.76 6.58
C GLU A 127 -1.34 -13.86 7.16
N ALA A 128 -1.19 -13.63 8.47
CA ALA A 128 0.08 -13.80 9.15
C ALA A 128 0.50 -15.27 9.12
N SER A 129 1.71 -15.59 8.60
CA SER A 129 2.29 -16.89 8.89
C SER A 129 2.54 -16.98 10.39
N GLY A 130 2.07 -18.04 11.06
CA GLY A 130 2.16 -18.20 12.52
C GLY A 130 3.57 -18.24 13.13
N SER A 131 4.58 -17.79 12.39
CA SER A 131 5.93 -17.53 12.87
C SER A 131 5.95 -16.25 13.72
N MET A 132 6.61 -16.30 14.89
CA MET A 132 6.77 -15.13 15.77
C MET A 132 7.76 -14.12 15.14
N LYS A 133 7.28 -13.35 14.18
CA LYS A 133 8.05 -12.28 13.53
C LYS A 133 7.67 -10.94 14.15
N TYR A 134 8.66 -10.06 14.27
CA TYR A 134 8.49 -8.74 14.87
C TYR A 134 7.69 -7.81 13.94
N MET A 135 7.94 -7.87 12.64
CA MET A 135 7.36 -6.97 11.64
C MET A 135 7.43 -7.60 10.26
N GLY A 136 6.47 -7.26 9.40
CA GLY A 136 6.57 -7.42 7.95
C GLY A 136 6.07 -6.18 7.23
N GLU A 137 6.71 -5.83 6.12
CA GLU A 137 6.36 -4.67 5.29
C GLU A 137 6.34 -5.05 3.81
N VAL A 138 5.30 -4.59 3.13
CA VAL A 138 5.03 -4.78 1.71
C VAL A 138 4.82 -3.42 1.07
N ALA A 139 5.61 -3.12 0.04
CA ALA A 139 5.35 -1.97 -0.82
C ALA A 139 4.21 -2.30 -1.79
N TYR A 140 3.35 -1.33 -2.07
CA TYR A 140 2.30 -1.45 -3.06
C TYR A 140 2.35 -0.32 -4.09
N ARG A 141 1.89 -0.63 -5.29
CA ARG A 141 1.67 0.33 -6.37
C ARG A 141 0.30 0.11 -7.00
N ILE A 142 -0.44 1.19 -7.19
CA ILE A 142 -1.75 1.20 -7.87
C ILE A 142 -1.59 1.89 -9.22
N GLN A 143 -1.86 1.17 -10.30
CA GLN A 143 -1.73 1.69 -11.66
C GLN A 143 -3.04 1.53 -12.45
N PRO A 144 -3.60 2.61 -13.04
CA PRO A 144 -4.77 2.51 -13.89
C PRO A 144 -4.47 1.72 -15.17
N ILE A 145 -5.43 0.93 -15.62
CA ILE A 145 -5.41 0.22 -16.89
C ILE A 145 -6.34 0.96 -17.84
N TYR A 146 -5.78 1.58 -18.87
CA TYR A 146 -6.56 2.20 -19.93
C TYR A 146 -6.81 1.16 -21.03
N PRO A 147 -8.07 0.81 -21.35
CA PRO A 147 -8.33 0.00 -22.54
C PRO A 147 -7.84 0.78 -23.76
N VAL A 148 -7.04 0.11 -24.60
CA VAL A 148 -6.56 0.61 -25.89
C VAL A 148 -7.69 0.56 -26.90
#